data_AF-A0A4R5KP50-F1
#
_entry.id   AF-A0A4R5KP50-F1
#
_cell.length_a   1.000
_cell.length_b   1.000
_cell.length_c   1.000
_cell.angle_alpha   90.00
_cell.angle_beta   90.00
_cell.angle_gamma   90.00
#
_symmetry.space_group_name_H-M   'P 1'
#
loop_
_entity.id
_entity.type
_entity.pdbx_description
1 polymer ?
#
loop_
_entity_poly.entity_id
_entity_poly.type
_entity_poly.pdbx_seq_one_letter_code
_entity_poly.pdbx_strand_id
1 'polypeptide(L)' 'MSNTGFLFSGMIIVVFVLSVLLFLLHIVLCVWAYRDCLQRGKSQEFALIVLVGMLFFPVMGLIIYLIIRND' A
#
# COMPACT_ATOMS: atom_id res chain seq x y z
N MET A 1 6.72 -19.31 -34.19
CA MET A 1 6.28 -19.06 -32.79
C MET A 1 4.76 -19.00 -32.80
N SER A 2 4.07 -19.79 -31.98
CA SER A 2 2.60 -19.75 -31.93
C SER A 2 2.13 -18.42 -31.31
N ASN A 3 1.07 -17.81 -31.85
CA ASN A 3 0.48 -16.56 -31.32
C ASN A 3 0.16 -16.66 -29.82
N THR A 4 -0.09 -17.87 -29.33
CA THR A 4 -0.29 -18.16 -27.90
C THR A 4 0.91 -17.77 -27.04
N GLY A 5 2.15 -18.08 -27.46
CA GLY A 5 3.37 -17.77 -26.69
C GLY A 5 3.63 -16.26 -26.55
N PHE A 6 3.28 -15.48 -27.58
CA PHE A 6 3.40 -14.01 -27.54
C PHE A 6 2.37 -13.39 -26.56
N LEU A 7 1.14 -13.90 -26.54
CA LEU A 7 0.10 -13.43 -25.60
C LEU A 7 0.46 -13.74 -24.15
N PHE A 8 0.97 -14.95 -23.85
CA PHE A 8 1.42 -15.30 -22.50
C PHE A 8 2.56 -14.39 -22.01
N SER A 9 3.55 -14.11 -22.87
CA SER A 9 4.65 -13.19 -22.55
C SER A 9 4.14 -11.78 -22.24
N GLY A 10 3.21 -11.26 -23.06
CA GLY A 10 2.59 -9.96 -22.81
C GLY A 10 1.83 -9.88 -21.49
N MET A 11 1.06 -10.93 -21.14
CA MET A 11 0.33 -10.97 -19.86
C MET A 11 1.26 -10.97 -18.65
N ILE A 12 2.41 -11.67 -18.72
CA ILE A 12 3.39 -11.71 -17.62
C ILE A 12 3.95 -10.31 -17.34
N ILE A 13 4.30 -9.56 -18.40
CA ILE A 13 4.83 -8.20 -18.27
C ILE A 13 3.79 -7.28 -17.63
N VAL A 14 2.53 -7.36 -18.08
CA VAL A 14 1.43 -6.54 -17.53
C VAL A 14 1.22 -6.83 -16.04
N VAL A 15 1.16 -8.11 -15.66
CA VAL A 15 1.01 -8.51 -14.25
C VAL A 15 2.20 -8.02 -13.42
N PHE A 16 3.42 -8.16 -13.92
CA PHE A 16 4.62 -7.71 -13.22
C PHE A 16 4.60 -6.19 -12.98
N VAL A 17 4.29 -5.39 -14.01
CA VAL A 17 4.18 -3.93 -13.88
C VAL A 17 3.09 -3.55 -12.88
N LEU A 18 1.93 -4.21 -12.95
CA LEU A 18 0.83 -3.96 -12.02
C LEU A 18 1.21 -4.31 -10.57
N SER A 19 1.89 -5.43 -10.35
CA SER A 19 2.37 -5.83 -9.02
C SER A 19 3.37 -4.83 -8.46
N VAL A 20 4.31 -4.33 -9.28
CA VAL A 20 5.26 -3.30 -8.86
C VAL A 20 4.54 -1.99 -8.52
N LEU A 21 3.57 -1.57 -9.34
CA LEU A 21 2.77 -0.37 -9.06
C LEU A 21 1.98 -0.48 -7.75
N LEU A 22 1.33 -1.62 -7.50
CA LEU A 22 0.59 -1.87 -6.26
C LEU A 22 1.53 -1.91 -5.05
N PHE A 23 2.72 -2.49 -5.19
CA PHE A 23 3.73 -2.48 -4.13
C PHE A 23 4.21 -1.07 -3.80
N LEU A 24 4.52 -0.25 -4.82
CA LEU A 24 4.89 1.15 -4.62
C LEU A 24 3.76 1.94 -3.97
N LEU A 25 2.52 1.76 -4.44
CA LEU A 25 1.34 2.40 -3.87
C LEU A 25 1.16 2.03 -2.39
N HIS A 26 1.42 0.76 -2.04
CA HIS A 26 1.35 0.30 -0.66
C HIS A 26 2.38 1.00 0.25
N ILE A 27 3.64 1.12 -0.19
CA ILE A 27 4.68 1.84 0.55
C ILE A 27 4.33 3.33 0.69
N VAL A 28 3.86 3.96 -0.39
CA VAL A 28 3.44 5.37 -0.37
C VAL A 28 2.31 5.59 0.64
N LEU A 29 1.32 4.70 0.69
CA LEU A 29 0.24 4.77 1.69
C LEU A 29 0.74 4.65 3.12
N CYS A 30 1.69 3.74 3.40
CA CYS A 30 2.29 3.60 4.72
C CYS A 30 3.01 4.89 5.15
N VAL A 31 3.86 5.44 4.27
CA VAL A 31 4.59 6.68 4.54
C VAL A 31 3.63 7.86 4.70
N TRP A 32 2.59 7.92 3.86
CA TRP A 32 1.57 8.96 3.93
C TRP A 32 0.81 8.91 5.26
N ALA A 33 0.36 7.73 5.70
CA ALA A 33 -0.32 7.57 6.98
C ALA A 33 0.55 7.98 8.17
N TYR A 34 1.83 7.59 8.16
CA TYR A 34 2.79 8.02 9.18
C TYR A 34 2.95 9.55 9.23
N ARG A 35 3.11 10.18 8.06
CA ARG A 35 3.23 11.64 7.96
C ARG A 35 1.95 12.36 8.38
N ASP A 36 0.79 11.84 8.01
CA ASP A 36 -0.51 12.43 8.36
C ASP A 36 -0.76 12.34 9.88
N CYS A 37 -0.39 11.22 10.54
CA CYS A 37 -0.42 11.13 12.00
C CYS A 37 0.44 12.21 12.67
N LEU A 38 1.67 12.44 12.16
CA LEU A 38 2.56 13.49 12.68
C LEU A 38 1.99 14.90 12.46
N GLN A 39 1.42 15.18 11.29
CA GLN A 39 0.83 16.48 10.96
C GLN A 39 -0.38 16.81 11.84
N ARG A 40 -1.11 15.81 12.31
CA ARG A 40 -2.25 15.96 13.22
C ARG A 40 -1.86 16.08 14.70
N GLY A 41 -0.56 16.14 15.01
CA GLY A 41 -0.07 16.25 16.38
C GLY A 41 -0.30 15.00 17.24
N LYS A 42 -0.52 13.83 16.62
CA LYS A 42 -0.57 12.55 17.34
C LYS A 42 0.85 12.16 17.77
N SER A 43 0.97 11.39 18.87
CA SER A 43 2.28 10.88 19.34
C SER A 43 2.98 10.09 18.23
N GLN A 44 4.31 10.17 18.20
CA GLN A 44 5.13 9.38 17.27
C GLN A 44 4.90 7.86 17.44
N GLU A 45 4.58 7.42 18.66
CA GLU A 45 4.27 6.02 18.97
C GLU A 45 3.01 5.54 18.24
N PHE A 46 1.98 6.39 18.21
CA PHE A 46 0.74 6.10 17.51
C PHE A 46 0.98 6.01 15.99
N ALA A 47 1.76 6.93 15.43
CA ALA A 47 2.14 6.90 14.03
C ALA A 47 2.91 5.63 13.65
N LEU A 48 3.79 5.15 14.54
CA LEU A 48 4.52 3.88 14.38
C LEU A 48 3.60 2.66 14.44
N ILE A 49 2.65 2.62 15.38
CA ILE A 49 1.67 1.51 15.48
C ILE A 49 0.83 1.44 14.21
N VAL A 50 0.36 2.58 13.69
CA VAL A 50 -0.39 2.66 12.43
C VAL A 50 0.47 2.19 11.26
N LEU A 51 1.73 2.65 11.16
CA LEU A 51 2.66 2.23 10.11
C LEU A 51 2.87 0.71 10.12
N VAL A 52 3.16 0.14 11.30
CA VAL A 52 3.39 -1.31 11.46
C VAL A 52 2.11 -2.10 11.18
N GLY A 53 0.96 -1.63 11.68
CA GLY A 53 -0.34 -2.25 11.39
C GLY A 53 -0.66 -2.25 9.90
N MET A 54 -0.35 -1.17 9.19
CA MET A 54 -0.55 -1.06 7.75
C MET A 54 0.45 -1.92 6.96
N LEU A 55 1.69 -2.10 7.44
CA LEU A 55 2.70 -2.95 6.80
C LEU A 55 2.32 -4.44 6.81
N PHE A 56 1.83 -4.95 7.95
CA PHE A 56 1.42 -6.36 8.07
C PHE A 56 0.01 -6.61 7.52
N PHE A 57 -0.86 -5.61 7.59
CA PHE A 57 -2.22 -5.68 7.12
C PHE A 57 -2.51 -4.50 6.18
N PRO A 58 -2.01 -4.52 4.93
CA PRO A 58 -2.12 -3.43 3.95
C PRO A 58 -3.54 -2.88 3.81
N VAL A 59 -4.51 -3.76 3.62
CA VAL A 59 -5.90 -3.39 3.36
C VAL A 59 -6.62 -3.07 4.66
N MET A 60 -6.55 -3.96 5.66
CA MET A 60 -7.26 -3.78 6.93
C MET A 60 -6.68 -2.60 7.74
N GLY A 61 -5.36 -2.43 7.77
CA GLY A 61 -4.69 -1.33 8.44
C GLY A 61 -5.02 0.02 7.80
N LEU A 62 -5.16 0.08 6.47
CA LEU A 62 -5.63 1.27 5.77
C LEU A 62 -7.10 1.58 6.13
N ILE A 63 -7.98 0.57 6.15
CA ILE A 63 -9.39 0.74 6.53
C ILE A 63 -9.52 1.24 7.97
N ILE A 64 -8.84 0.59 8.92
CA ILE A 64 -8.86 0.98 10.34
C ILE A 64 -8.31 2.39 10.51
N TYR A 65 -7.21 2.74 9.82
CA TYR A 65 -6.67 4.09 9.82
C TYR A 65 -7.69 5.12 9.34
N LEU A 66 -8.40 4.84 8.23
CA LEU A 66 -9.42 5.76 7.71
C LEU A 66 -10.61 5.93 8.66
N ILE A 67 -10.99 4.87 9.40
CA ILE A 67 -12.02 4.96 10.43
C ILE A 67 -11.54 5.85 11.59
N ILE A 68 -10.37 5.58 12.16
CA ILE A 68 -9.79 6.37 13.27
C ILE A 68 -9.48 7.82 12.84
N ARG A 69 -9.25 8.06 11.54
CA ARG A 69 -9.03 9.39 10.99
C ARG A 69 -10.31 10.24 10.98
N ASN A 70 -11.48 9.61 10.82
CA ASN A 70 -12.75 10.30 10.63
C ASN A 70 -13.54 10.51 11.94
N ASP A 71 -13.17 9.80 13.00
CA ASP A 71 -13.53 10.10 14.39
C ASP A 71 -12.55 11.11 15.02
#